data_AF-A0AAE2YFW2-F1
#
_entry.id   AF-A0AAE2YFW2-F1
#
_cell.length_a   1.000
_cell.length_b   1.000
_cell.length_c   1.000
_cell.angle_alpha   90.00
_cell.angle_beta   90.00
_cell.angle_gamma   90.00
#
_symmetry.space_group_name_H-M   'P 1'
#
loop_
_entity.id
_entity.type
_entity.pdbx_description
1 polymer ?
#
loop_
_entity_poly.entity_id
_entity_poly.type
_entity_poly.pdbx_seq_one_letter_code
_entity_poly.pdbx_strand_id
1 'polypeptide(L)'
;MKCSRCAKCCHETRMLLSKRDIERLENKGFKREEFAVKLPSGFYQLRNVNGACYFLRGRLCSVYEDRPEGCRYYPLVLSNDGKRCIRDDFCPNSYMVSRRELKETCPKLKKLYREIVQSRFLS
;
A
#
# COMPACT_ATOMS: atom_id res chain seq x y z
N MET A 1 -13.40 5.05 7.94
CA MET A 1 -12.39 5.63 8.85
C MET A 1 -12.00 7.05 8.40
N LYS A 2 -11.64 7.97 9.31
CA LYS A 2 -10.96 9.24 8.96
C LYS A 2 -9.44 9.14 9.19
N CYS A 3 -8.66 9.29 8.12
CA CYS A 3 -7.19 9.39 8.21
C CYS A 3 -6.78 10.74 8.82
N SER A 4 -5.92 10.72 9.84
CA SER A 4 -5.41 11.93 10.51
C SER A 4 -4.25 12.62 9.77
N ARG A 5 -3.83 12.08 8.61
CA ARG A 5 -2.68 12.60 7.81
C ARG A 5 -1.42 12.78 8.67
N CYS A 6 -1.15 11.81 9.55
CA CYS A 6 0.02 11.80 10.41
C CYS A 6 1.31 11.31 9.71
N ALA A 7 1.22 10.89 8.45
CA ALA A 7 2.31 10.34 7.63
C ALA A 7 2.99 9.06 8.15
N LYS A 8 2.62 8.53 9.33
CA LYS A 8 3.22 7.30 9.90
C LYS A 8 3.30 6.15 8.90
N CYS A 9 2.23 5.85 8.18
CA CYS A 9 2.20 4.76 7.19
C CYS A 9 3.11 4.97 5.96
N CYS A 10 3.63 6.18 5.77
CA CYS A 10 4.58 6.51 4.71
C CYS A 10 6.04 6.30 5.15
N HIS A 11 6.34 6.24 6.45
CA HIS A 11 7.69 5.97 6.94
C HIS A 11 7.97 4.47 6.96
N GLU A 12 9.16 4.09 6.49
CA GLU A 12 9.63 2.70 6.41
C GLU A 12 8.60 1.73 5.81
N THR A 13 7.81 2.23 4.86
CA THR A 13 6.67 1.48 4.35
C THR A 13 7.12 0.25 3.56
N ARG A 14 6.46 -0.88 3.79
CA ARG A 14 6.65 -2.14 3.05
C ARG A 14 5.51 -2.41 2.08
N MET A 15 4.83 -1.36 1.63
CA MET A 15 3.66 -1.48 0.76
C MET A 15 4.04 -2.10 -0.58
N LEU A 16 3.48 -3.28 -0.87
CA LEU A 16 3.60 -3.91 -2.17
C LEU A 16 2.73 -3.19 -3.21
N LEU A 17 3.21 -3.19 -4.44
CA LEU A 17 2.55 -2.59 -5.60
C LEU A 17 1.99 -3.69 -6.49
N SER A 18 0.74 -3.53 -6.93
CA SER A 18 0.21 -4.30 -8.04
C SER A 18 0.73 -3.75 -9.38
N LYS A 19 0.64 -4.56 -10.43
CA LYS A 19 0.90 -4.10 -11.80
C LYS A 19 0.06 -2.86 -12.16
N ARG A 20 -1.21 -2.85 -11.77
CA ARG A 20 -2.11 -1.69 -11.98
C ARG A 20 -1.67 -0.44 -11.23
N ASP A 21 -1.10 -0.58 -10.03
CA ASP A 21 -0.56 0.57 -9.29
C ASP A 21 0.62 1.18 -10.03
N ILE A 22 1.52 0.34 -10.55
CA ILE A 22 2.70 0.76 -11.30
C ILE A 22 2.28 1.46 -12.58
N GLU A 23 1.45 0.82 -13.40
CA GLU A 23 0.95 1.39 -14.67
C GLU A 23 0.23 2.73 -14.45
N ARG A 24 -0.60 2.82 -13.41
CA ARG A 24 -1.30 4.07 -13.07
C ARG A 24 -0.34 5.20 -12.73
N LEU A 25 0.75 4.92 -12.00
CA LEU A 25 1.74 5.92 -11.63
C LEU A 25 2.66 6.27 -12.82
N GLU A 26 3.01 5.30 -13.66
CA GLU A 26 3.75 5.55 -14.92
C GLU A 26 2.95 6.47 -15.86
N ASN A 27 1.65 6.23 -16.01
CA ASN A 27 0.75 7.08 -16.80
C ASN A 27 0.61 8.51 -16.25
N LYS A 28 1.03 8.76 -15.00
CA LYS A 28 1.10 10.10 -14.40
C LYS A 28 2.45 10.79 -14.62
N GLY A 29 3.37 10.14 -15.33
CA GLY A 29 4.69 10.67 -15.67
C GLY A 29 5.79 10.29 -14.68
N PHE A 30 5.52 9.41 -13.71
CA PHE A 30 6.56 8.93 -12.80
C PHE A 30 7.35 7.78 -13.42
N LYS A 31 8.68 7.79 -13.29
CA LYS A 31 9.52 6.68 -13.72
C LYS A 31 9.51 5.57 -12.67
N ARG A 32 9.26 4.33 -13.08
CA ARG A 32 9.12 3.16 -12.18
C ARG A 32 10.26 3.02 -11.19
N GLU A 33 11.49 3.15 -11.67
CA GLU A 33 12.72 3.01 -10.91
C GLU A 33 12.85 4.02 -9.77
N GLU A 34 12.20 5.18 -9.88
CA GLU A 34 12.21 6.22 -8.85
C GLU A 34 11.28 5.88 -7.69
N PHE A 35 10.09 5.31 -7.96
CA PHE A 35 9.08 5.11 -6.93
C PHE A 35 8.91 3.66 -6.48
N ALA A 36 9.46 2.69 -7.22
CA ALA A 36 9.35 1.27 -6.92
C ALA A 36 10.72 0.60 -6.84
N VAL A 37 10.79 -0.45 -6.01
CA VAL A 37 11.92 -1.37 -5.93
C VAL A 37 11.41 -2.79 -6.17
N LYS A 38 12.11 -3.54 -7.03
CA LYS A 38 11.85 -4.97 -7.22
C LYS A 38 12.62 -5.76 -6.17
N LEU A 39 11.90 -6.49 -5.32
CA LEU A 39 12.48 -7.33 -4.28
C LEU A 39 13.03 -8.63 -4.88
N PRO A 40 14.00 -9.31 -4.22
CA PRO A 40 14.49 -10.62 -4.65
C PRO A 40 13.38 -11.67 -4.84
N SER A 41 12.28 -11.54 -4.09
CA SER A 41 11.08 -12.37 -4.21
C SER A 41 10.22 -12.10 -5.46
N GLY A 42 10.60 -11.14 -6.31
CA GLY A 42 9.90 -10.75 -7.54
C GLY A 42 8.86 -9.64 -7.36
N PHE A 43 8.39 -9.39 -6.14
CA PHE A 43 7.42 -8.33 -5.84
C PHE A 43 7.99 -6.93 -6.04
N TYR A 44 7.14 -6.01 -6.51
CA TYR A 44 7.43 -4.58 -6.43
C TYR A 44 6.92 -4.01 -5.11
N GLN A 45 7.73 -3.17 -4.49
CA GLN A 45 7.41 -2.44 -3.27
C GLN A 45 7.61 -0.94 -3.52
N LEU A 46 6.85 -0.08 -2.82
CA LEU A 46 7.18 1.35 -2.77
C LEU A 46 8.62 1.55 -2.29
N ARG A 47 9.36 2.40 -3.02
CA ARG A 47 10.70 2.83 -2.64
C ARG A 47 10.62 3.79 -1.46
N ASN A 48 11.49 3.59 -0.49
CA ASN A 48 11.78 4.58 0.54
C ASN A 48 13.07 5.34 0.19
N VAL A 49 13.05 6.67 0.35
CA VAL A 49 14.19 7.57 0.26
C VAL A 49 14.37 8.20 1.65
N ASN A 50 15.54 8.02 2.26
CA ASN A 50 15.83 8.48 3.62
C ASN A 50 14.78 8.04 4.66
N GLY A 51 14.36 6.76 4.58
CA GLY A 51 13.39 6.18 5.52
C GLY A 51 11.92 6.56 5.29
N ALA A 52 11.59 7.27 4.21
CA ALA A 52 10.22 7.64 3.88
C ALA A 52 9.85 7.30 2.43
N CYS A 53 8.58 6.99 2.18
CA CYS A 53 8.04 6.73 0.84
C CYS A 53 8.42 7.83 -0.14
N TYR A 54 8.83 7.45 -1.35
CA TYR A 54 9.20 8.37 -2.44
C TYR A 54 8.17 9.49 -2.68
N PHE A 55 6.88 9.21 -2.49
CA PHE A 55 5.79 10.17 -2.69
C PHE A 55 5.47 11.04 -1.47
N LEU A 56 6.18 10.91 -0.34
CA LEU A 56 5.94 11.77 0.82
C LEU A 56 6.53 13.17 0.57
N ARG A 57 5.73 14.20 0.81
CA ARG A 57 6.12 15.62 0.79
C ARG A 57 5.66 16.26 2.09
N GLY A 58 6.59 16.50 3.01
CA GLY A 58 6.27 16.87 4.39
C GLY A 58 5.41 15.79 5.05
N ARG A 59 4.11 16.09 5.26
CA ARG A 59 3.14 15.15 5.86
C ARG A 59 2.10 14.61 4.86
N LEU A 60 2.21 14.95 3.59
CA LEU A 60 1.22 14.65 2.57
C LEU A 60 1.80 13.75 1.49
N CYS A 61 0.97 12.85 0.97
CA CYS A 61 1.31 12.04 -0.20
C CYS A 61 1.08 12.89 -1.45
N SER A 62 2.11 13.08 -2.28
CA SER A 62 2.02 13.85 -3.53
C SER A 62 1.10 13.22 -4.56
N VAL A 63 0.85 11.91 -4.45
CA VAL A 63 -0.08 11.14 -5.31
C VAL A 63 -1.30 10.67 -4.53
N TYR A 64 -1.78 11.44 -3.55
CA TYR A 64 -2.84 10.97 -2.64
C TYR A 64 -4.06 10.41 -3.39
N GLU A 65 -4.53 11.08 -4.45
CA GLU A 65 -5.66 10.62 -5.26
C GLU A 65 -5.35 9.39 -6.10
N ASP A 66 -4.10 9.17 -6.50
CA ASP A 66 -3.62 8.05 -7.34
C ASP A 66 -2.91 6.94 -6.53
N ARG A 67 -2.84 7.10 -5.19
CA ARG A 67 -2.09 6.23 -4.28
C ARG A 67 -2.34 4.73 -4.51
N PRO A 68 -1.34 3.87 -4.28
CA PRO A 68 -1.49 2.42 -4.48
C PRO A 68 -2.70 1.85 -3.74
N GLU A 69 -3.31 0.80 -4.29
CA GLU A 69 -4.52 0.19 -3.71
C GLU A 69 -4.30 -0.24 -2.25
N GLY A 70 -3.14 -0.81 -1.93
CA GLY A 70 -2.79 -1.16 -0.55
C GLY A 70 -2.78 0.05 0.40
N CYS A 71 -2.30 1.22 -0.05
CA CYS A 71 -2.37 2.47 0.71
C CYS A 71 -3.81 2.97 0.91
N ARG A 72 -4.76 2.58 0.04
CA ARG A 72 -6.19 2.92 0.20
C ARG A 72 -6.86 2.07 1.25
N TYR A 73 -6.49 0.80 1.32
CA TYR A 73 -7.03 -0.13 2.32
C TYR A 73 -6.41 0.05 3.70
N TYR A 74 -5.21 0.63 3.78
CA TYR A 74 -4.55 0.90 5.06
C TYR A 74 -5.45 1.71 6.02
N PRO A 75 -5.64 1.26 7.27
CA PRO A 75 -4.82 0.30 8.01
C PRO A 75 -5.35 -1.14 8.03
N LEU A 76 -6.22 -1.54 7.10
CA LEU A 76 -6.56 -2.94 6.93
C LEU A 76 -5.46 -3.66 6.14
N VAL A 77 -4.88 -4.68 6.75
CA VAL A 77 -3.79 -5.49 6.19
C VAL A 77 -4.12 -6.99 6.31
N LEU A 78 -3.40 -7.84 5.58
CA LEU A 78 -3.47 -9.29 5.82
C LEU A 78 -2.56 -9.65 6.99
N SER A 79 -3.00 -10.61 7.80
CA SER A 79 -2.15 -11.26 8.81
C SER A 79 -0.93 -11.92 8.16
N ASN A 80 0.11 -12.18 8.94
CA ASN A 80 1.35 -12.80 8.44
C ASN A 80 1.11 -14.16 7.75
N ASP A 81 0.09 -14.91 8.17
CA ASP A 81 -0.32 -16.18 7.55
C ASP A 81 -1.17 -16.00 6.26
N GLY A 82 -1.50 -14.75 5.89
CA GLY A 82 -2.35 -14.40 4.76
C GLY A 82 -3.83 -14.77 4.89
N LYS A 83 -4.26 -15.32 6.03
CA LYS A 83 -5.60 -15.92 6.18
C LYS A 83 -6.66 -14.90 6.61
N ARG A 84 -6.29 -13.93 7.44
CA ARG A 84 -7.20 -12.98 8.08
C ARG A 84 -6.90 -11.55 7.65
N CYS A 85 -7.93 -10.73 7.57
CA CYS A 85 -7.76 -9.29 7.47
C CYS A 85 -7.80 -8.71 8.88
N ILE A 86 -6.77 -7.96 9.23
CA ILE A 86 -6.58 -7.38 10.56
C ILE A 86 -6.43 -5.87 10.44
N ARG A 87 -6.57 -5.19 11.57
CA ARG A 87 -6.24 -3.78 11.70
C ARG A 87 -4.76 -3.71 12.09
N ASP A 88 -4.00 -2.90 11.39
CA ASP A 88 -2.61 -2.65 11.75
C ASP A 88 -2.55 -1.59 12.86
N ASP A 89 -2.13 -2.02 14.05
CA ASP A 89 -2.01 -1.17 15.24
C ASP A 89 -0.90 -0.10 15.13
N PHE A 90 -0.04 -0.20 14.11
CA PHE A 90 0.88 0.90 13.77
C PHE A 90 0.13 2.19 13.38
N CYS A 91 -1.08 2.06 12.84
CA CYS A 91 -1.93 3.22 12.59
C CYS A 91 -2.60 3.67 13.89
N PRO A 92 -2.38 4.92 14.35
CA PRO A 92 -2.97 5.40 15.59
C PRO A 92 -4.50 5.43 15.56
N ASN A 93 -5.12 5.41 14.37
CA ASN A 93 -6.58 5.41 14.20
C ASN A 93 -7.13 4.04 13.79
N SER A 94 -6.34 2.96 13.85
CA SER A 94 -6.76 1.61 13.41
C SER A 94 -8.05 1.14 14.09
N TYR A 95 -8.23 1.49 15.37
CA TYR A 95 -9.41 1.18 16.18
C TYR A 95 -10.71 1.74 15.59
N MET A 96 -10.64 2.83 14.80
CA MET A 96 -11.80 3.47 14.17
C MET A 96 -12.36 2.68 12.97
N VAL A 97 -11.64 1.68 12.44
CA VAL A 97 -12.21 0.78 11.43
C VAL A 97 -13.38 0.04 12.06
N SER A 98 -14.58 0.12 11.48
CA SER A 98 -15.72 -0.64 11.99
C SER A 98 -15.62 -2.12 11.60
N ARG A 99 -16.34 -3.01 12.28
CA ARG A 99 -16.45 -4.43 11.84
C ARG A 99 -17.03 -4.55 10.43
N ARG A 100 -17.94 -3.63 10.06
CA ARG A 100 -18.53 -3.55 8.72
C ARG A 100 -17.49 -3.18 7.67
N GLU A 101 -16.71 -2.11 7.89
CA GLU A 101 -15.66 -1.66 6.98
C GLU A 101 -14.59 -2.74 6.77
N LEU A 102 -14.23 -3.49 7.84
CA LEU A 102 -13.35 -4.65 7.75
C LEU A 102 -13.95 -5.75 6.87
N LYS A 103 -15.22 -6.12 7.10
CA LYS A 103 -15.93 -7.17 6.33
C LYS A 103 -16.06 -6.81 4.85
N GLU A 104 -16.33 -5.55 4.53
CA GLU A 104 -16.50 -5.07 3.15
C GLU A 104 -15.16 -4.94 2.41
N THR A 105 -14.10 -4.53 3.10
CA THR A 105 -12.77 -4.33 2.50
C THR A 105 -11.98 -5.64 2.38
N CYS A 106 -12.17 -6.59 3.30
CA CYS A 106 -11.35 -7.81 3.34
C CYS A 106 -11.33 -8.63 2.04
N PRO A 107 -12.47 -8.86 1.34
CA PRO A 107 -12.46 -9.54 0.04
C PRO A 107 -11.64 -8.79 -1.01
N LYS A 108 -11.69 -7.46 -1.02
CA LYS A 108 -10.93 -6.60 -1.94
C LYS A 108 -9.42 -6.70 -1.67
N LEU A 109 -9.04 -6.66 -0.40
CA LEU A 109 -7.64 -6.83 0.02
C LEU A 109 -7.09 -8.21 -0.35
N LYS A 110 -7.86 -9.28 -0.11
CA LYS A 110 -7.49 -10.64 -0.53
C LYS A 110 -7.37 -10.76 -2.05
N LYS A 111 -8.24 -10.10 -2.82
CA LYS A 111 -8.15 -10.04 -4.28
C LYS A 111 -6.87 -9.33 -4.73
N LEU A 112 -6.59 -8.14 -4.19
CA LEU A 112 -5.37 -7.39 -4.47
C LEU A 112 -4.11 -8.24 -4.20
N TYR A 113 -4.06 -8.92 -3.05
CA TYR A 113 -2.92 -9.77 -2.71
C TYR A 113 -2.72 -10.91 -3.72
N ARG A 114 -3.80 -11.57 -4.16
CA ARG A 114 -3.71 -12.62 -5.18
C ARG A 114 -3.19 -12.08 -6.51
N GLU A 115 -3.68 -10.91 -6.92
CA GLU A 115 -3.21 -10.24 -8.15
C GLU A 115 -1.71 -9.93 -8.07
N ILE A 116 -1.24 -9.38 -6.95
CA ILE A 116 0.18 -9.10 -6.70
C ILE A 116 1.02 -10.38 -6.78
N VAL A 117 0.56 -11.48 -6.15
CA VAL A 117 1.23 -12.79 -6.18
C VAL A 117 1.31 -13.36 -7.60
N GLN A 118 0.24 -13.25 -8.38
CA GLN A 118 0.21 -13.72 -9.77
C GLN A 118 1.13 -12.88 -10.67
N SER A 119 1.25 -11.58 -10.42
CA SER A 119 2.09 -10.69 -11.23
C SER A 119 3.58 -10.69 -10.85
N ARG A 120 4.00 -11.35 -9.77
CA ARG A 120 5.38 -11.24 -9.24
C ARG A 120 6.49 -11.68 -10.19
N PHE A 121 6.15 -12.45 -11.23
CA PHE A 121 7.09 -12.92 -12.26
C PHE A 121 6.88 -12.26 -13.62
N LEU A 122 5.88 -11.39 -13.75
CA LEU A 122 5.65 -10.64 -14.98
C LEU A 122 6.58 -9.43 -14.96
N SER A 123 7.53 -9.40 -15.90
CA SER A 123 8.54 -8.36 -16.08
C SER A 123 7.94 -7.10 -16.69
#